data_AF-A0A928N1Q2-F1
#
_entry.id   AF-A0A928N1Q2-F1
#
_cell.length_a   1.000
_cell.length_b   1.000
_cell.length_c   1.000
_cell.angle_alpha   90.00
_cell.angle_beta   90.00
_cell.angle_gamma   90.00
#
_symmetry.space_group_name_H-M   'P 1'
#
loop_
_entity.id
_entity.type
_entity.pdbx_description
1 polymer ?
#
loop_
_entity_poly.entity_id
_entity_poly.type
_entity_poly.pdbx_seq_one_letter_code
_entity_poly.pdbx_strand_id
1 'polypeptide(L)'
;MRLSRDDENYGDSVSIETQRTILQQYAKEQGLHVVGEYIDDGWSGTTFERPNFKRMMADVDAGRVNCIVTKDLSRFGRDHIMVGYYLEYEFPEK
;
A
#
# COMPACT_ATOMS: atom_id res chain seq x y z
N MET A 1 1.76 2.82 2.01
CA MET A 1 2.47 2.57 3.29
C MET A 1 1.44 2.44 4.40
N ARG A 2 1.70 1.56 5.38
CA ARG A 2 0.77 1.31 6.50
C ARG A 2 1.56 0.93 7.75
N LEU A 3 1.11 1.39 8.90
CA LEU A 3 1.53 0.89 10.20
C LEU A 3 0.26 0.70 11.03
N SER A 4 0.04 -0.49 11.61
CA SER A 4 -1.05 -0.68 12.59
C SER A 4 -0.50 -0.55 13.99
N ARG A 5 -1.36 -0.16 14.94
CA ARG A 5 -1.07 -0.23 16.37
C ARG A 5 -0.62 -1.61 16.83
N ASP A 6 -1.17 -2.67 16.23
CA ASP A 6 -0.76 -4.05 16.53
C ASP A 6 0.67 -4.37 16.06
N ASP A 7 1.15 -3.65 15.03
CA ASP A 7 2.50 -3.85 14.52
C ASP A 7 3.53 -3.21 15.44
N GLU A 8 3.18 -2.18 16.23
CA GLU A 8 4.09 -1.58 17.22
C GLU A 8 4.54 -2.59 18.28
N ASN A 9 3.71 -3.60 18.58
CA ASN A 9 4.00 -4.64 19.58
C ASN A 9 4.73 -5.86 19.01
N TYR A 10 4.61 -6.12 17.71
CA TYR A 10 5.35 -7.19 17.04
C TYR A 10 6.63 -6.58 16.46
N GLY A 11 7.81 -7.02 16.92
CA GLY A 11 9.13 -6.43 16.63
C GLY A 11 9.57 -6.28 15.15
N ASP A 12 8.67 -6.48 14.19
CA ASP A 12 8.78 -6.15 12.76
C ASP A 12 8.27 -4.74 12.41
N SER A 13 8.11 -3.87 13.42
CA SER A 13 7.71 -2.47 13.22
C SER A 13 8.79 -1.67 12.50
N VAL A 14 8.61 -1.50 11.19
CA VAL A 14 9.35 -0.53 10.38
C VAL A 14 8.54 0.76 10.33
N SER A 15 9.10 1.86 10.85
CA SER A 15 8.46 3.17 10.85
C SER A 15 8.01 3.59 9.44
N ILE A 16 6.99 4.44 9.35
CA ILE A 16 6.53 4.98 8.05
C ILE A 16 7.67 5.66 7.30
N GLU A 17 8.58 6.34 8.01
CA GLU A 17 9.75 6.98 7.41
C GLU A 17 10.70 5.97 6.77
N THR A 18 11.02 4.88 7.47
CA THR A 18 11.87 3.83 6.90
C THR A 18 11.19 3.12 5.72
N GLN A 19 9.88 2.88 5.79
CA GLN A 19 9.12 2.34 4.65
C GLN A 19 9.21 3.28 3.45
N ARG A 20 9.06 4.60 3.66
CA ARG A 20 9.17 5.60 2.60
C ARG A 20 10.55 5.53 1.94
N THR A 21 11.62 5.55 2.73
CA THR A 21 13.00 5.51 2.21
C THR A 21 13.24 4.27 1.36
N ILE A 22 12.82 3.09 1.83
CA ILE A 22 12.96 1.83 1.09
C ILE A 22 12.18 1.89 -0.24
N LEU A 23 10.94 2.37 -0.21
CA LEU A 23 10.09 2.42 -1.40
C LEU A 23 10.55 3.46 -2.42
N GLN A 24 11.01 4.62 -1.96
CA GLN A 24 11.56 5.65 -2.83
C GLN A 24 12.87 5.18 -3.49
N GLN A 25 13.74 4.52 -2.74
CA GLN A 25 14.96 3.94 -3.28
C GLN A 25 14.63 2.89 -4.34
N TYR A 26 13.72 1.96 -4.03
CA TYR A 26 13.28 0.94 -4.99
C TYR A 26 12.67 1.55 -6.25
N ALA A 27 11.77 2.53 -6.11
CA ALA A 27 11.16 3.22 -7.25
C ALA A 27 12.23 3.87 -8.14
N LYS A 28 13.22 4.53 -7.54
CA LYS A 28 14.33 5.15 -8.26
C LYS A 28 15.18 4.11 -9.02
N GLU A 29 15.51 2.99 -8.38
CA GLU A 29 16.31 1.91 -8.98
C GLU A 29 15.59 1.22 -10.14
N GLN A 30 14.27 1.09 -10.05
CA GLN A 30 13.43 0.52 -11.11
C GLN A 30 13.02 1.54 -12.18
N GLY A 31 13.46 2.80 -12.08
CA GLY A 31 13.08 3.87 -13.01
C GLY A 31 11.61 4.26 -12.95
N LEU A 32 10.92 3.96 -11.84
CA LEU A 32 9.53 4.30 -11.62
C LEU A 32 9.39 5.78 -11.21
N HIS A 33 8.39 6.45 -11.77
CA HIS A 33 8.05 7.81 -11.37
C HIS A 33 7.00 7.78 -10.25
N VAL A 34 7.38 8.28 -9.07
CA VAL A 34 6.47 8.34 -7.92
C VAL A 34 5.49 9.50 -8.10
N VAL A 35 4.23 9.18 -8.42
CA VAL A 35 3.15 10.16 -8.62
C VAL A 35 2.41 10.53 -7.32
N GLY A 36 2.54 9.71 -6.28
CA GLY A 36 1.89 9.97 -4.99
C GLY A 36 2.29 8.98 -3.90
N GLU A 37 2.17 9.42 -2.65
CA GLU A 37 2.32 8.58 -1.47
C GLU A 37 0.99 8.45 -0.73
N TYR A 38 0.65 7.23 -0.32
CA TYR A 38 -0.58 6.90 0.40
C TYR A 38 -0.19 6.27 1.75
N ILE A 39 -0.55 6.93 2.84
CA ILE A 39 -0.10 6.57 4.19
C ILE A 39 -1.32 6.39 5.10
N ASP A 40 -1.54 5.17 5.57
CA ASP A 40 -2.55 4.87 6.59
C ASP A 40 -1.86 4.44 7.88
N ASP A 41 -1.54 5.41 8.72
CA ASP A 41 -0.92 5.21 10.04
C ASP A 41 -1.98 4.98 11.13
N GLY A 42 -1.78 3.95 11.96
CA GLY A 42 -2.74 3.49 12.97
C GLY A 42 -3.91 2.67 12.45
N TRP A 43 -3.94 2.29 11.17
CA TRP A 43 -5.05 1.56 10.56
C TRP A 43 -4.80 0.05 10.49
N SER A 44 -5.84 -0.74 10.78
CA SER A 44 -5.80 -2.19 10.63
C SER A 44 -5.58 -2.60 9.17
N GLY A 45 -4.78 -3.65 8.96
CA GLY A 45 -4.61 -4.27 7.65
C GLY A 45 -5.79 -5.15 7.23
N THR A 46 -6.73 -5.47 8.13
CA THR A 46 -7.90 -6.32 7.84
C THR A 46 -9.07 -5.55 7.23
N THR A 47 -8.93 -4.23 7.05
CA THR A 47 -9.97 -3.39 6.45
C THR A 47 -9.42 -2.57 5.28
N PHE A 48 -10.23 -2.44 4.24
CA PHE A 48 -9.99 -1.56 3.10
C PHE A 48 -10.73 -0.24 3.22
N GLU A 49 -11.48 -0.03 4.31
CA GLU A 49 -12.10 1.23 4.68
C GLU A 49 -11.06 2.20 5.26
N ARG A 50 -9.98 2.43 4.52
CA ARG A 50 -8.87 3.31 4.90
C ARG A 50 -8.85 4.54 3.99
N PRO A 51 -8.68 5.76 4.55
CA PRO A 51 -8.81 6.99 3.79
C PRO A 51 -7.78 7.10 2.67
N ASN A 52 -6.51 6.77 2.91
CA ASN A 52 -5.49 6.84 1.86
C ASN A 52 -5.54 5.66 0.91
N PHE A 53 -5.98 4.48 1.36
CA PHE A 53 -6.29 3.37 0.46
C PHE A 53 -7.40 3.74 -0.53
N LYS A 54 -8.51 4.32 -0.07
CA LYS A 54 -9.60 4.77 -0.95
C LYS A 54 -9.14 5.85 -1.93
N ARG A 55 -8.31 6.79 -1.47
CA ARG A 55 -7.71 7.81 -2.35
C ARG A 55 -6.82 7.17 -3.42
N MET A 56 -6.02 6.17 -3.05
CA MET A 56 -5.18 5.41 -3.99
C MET A 56 -6.03 4.71 -5.05
N MET A 57 -7.09 4.01 -4.64
CA MET A 57 -7.99 3.33 -5.58
C MET A 57 -8.69 4.31 -6.52
N ALA A 58 -9.14 5.47 -6.02
CA ALA A 58 -9.70 6.52 -6.87
C ALA A 58 -8.69 7.09 -7.87
N ASP A 59 -7.40 7.15 -7.52
CA ASP A 59 -6.34 7.57 -8.44
C ASP A 59 -6.04 6.49 -9.49
N VAL A 60 -6.13 5.21 -9.14
CA VAL A 60 -6.08 4.07 -10.08
C VAL A 60 -7.27 4.11 -11.04
N ASP A 61 -8.49 4.28 -10.53
CA ASP A 61 -9.71 4.36 -11.34
C ASP A 61 -9.70 5.55 -12.30
N ALA A 62 -9.06 6.65 -11.92
CA ALA A 62 -8.86 7.82 -12.76
C ALA A 62 -7.72 7.66 -13.79
N GLY A 63 -7.03 6.51 -13.81
CA GLY A 63 -5.88 6.26 -14.69
C GLY A 63 -4.64 7.09 -14.35
N ARG A 64 -4.56 7.68 -13.16
CA ARG A 64 -3.41 8.49 -12.70
C ARG A 64 -2.27 7.62 -12.15
N VAL A 65 -2.61 6.41 -11.70
CA VAL A 65 -1.66 5.43 -11.14
C VAL A 65 -1.85 4.12 -11.89
N ASN A 66 -0.75 3.55 -12.38
CA ASN A 66 -0.74 2.24 -13.05
C ASN A 66 0.09 1.19 -12.30
N CYS A 67 0.78 1.57 -11.22
CA CYS A 67 1.62 0.69 -10.44
C CYS A 67 1.54 1.06 -8.96
N ILE A 68 1.25 0.07 -8.11
CA ILE A 68 1.23 0.21 -6.66
C ILE A 68 2.44 -0.52 -6.10
N VAL A 69 3.30 0.21 -5.38
CA VAL A 69 4.46 -0.37 -4.71
C VAL A 69 4.22 -0.39 -3.20
N THR A 70 4.40 -1.56 -2.59
CA THR A 70 4.33 -1.74 -1.14
C THR A 70 5.52 -2.55 -0.65
N LYS A 71 5.91 -2.38 0.61
CA LYS A 71 7.06 -3.10 1.19
C LYS A 71 6.79 -4.61 1.26
N ASP A 72 5.56 -4.97 1.61
CA ASP A 72 5.07 -6.35 1.62
C ASP A 72 3.54 -6.32 1.47
N LEU A 73 2.95 -7.44 1.01
CA LEU A 73 1.50 -7.53 0.79
C LEU A 73 0.68 -7.26 2.06
N SER A 74 1.23 -7.49 3.26
CA SER A 74 0.53 -7.17 4.52
C SER A 74 0.35 -5.66 4.76
N ARG A 75 1.12 -4.82 4.06
CA ARG A 75 0.91 -3.36 4.00
C ARG A 75 -0.21 -2.98 3.05
N PHE A 76 -0.42 -3.77 2.00
CA PHE A 76 -1.58 -3.63 1.11
C PHE A 76 -2.86 -4.11 1.81
N GLY A 77 -2.86 -5.31 2.38
CA GLY A 77 -3.98 -5.85 3.16
C GLY A 77 -3.63 -7.19 3.80
N ARG A 78 -4.29 -7.52 4.92
CA ARG A 78 -4.17 -8.80 5.63
C ARG A 78 -5.38 -9.71 5.44
N ASP A 79 -6.47 -9.17 4.88
CA ASP A 79 -7.59 -9.99 4.44
C ASP A 79 -7.24 -10.63 3.10
N HIS A 80 -6.82 -11.89 3.16
CA HIS A 80 -6.36 -12.64 1.99
C HIS A 80 -7.41 -12.79 0.90
N ILE A 81 -8.71 -12.81 1.26
CA ILE A 81 -9.79 -12.95 0.28
C ILE A 81 -9.89 -11.66 -0.54
N MET A 82 -9.96 -10.53 0.14
CA MET A 82 -10.04 -9.23 -0.51
C MET A 82 -8.75 -8.87 -1.25
N VAL A 83 -7.57 -9.22 -0.71
CA VAL A 83 -6.30 -9.07 -1.42
C VAL A 83 -6.30 -9.90 -2.70
N GLY A 84 -6.74 -11.15 -2.64
CA GLY A 84 -6.88 -12.01 -3.82
C GLY A 84 -7.82 -11.40 -4.85
N TYR A 85 -8.98 -10.89 -4.42
CA TYR A 85 -9.92 -10.18 -5.29
C TYR A 85 -9.27 -9.01 -6.05
N TYR A 86 -8.51 -8.16 -5.36
CA TYR A 86 -7.82 -7.04 -6.00
C TYR A 86 -6.78 -7.49 -7.03
N LEU A 87 -5.99 -8.52 -6.70
CA LEU A 87 -4.89 -8.99 -7.54
C LEU A 87 -5.37 -9.78 -8.77
N GLU A 88 -6.43 -10.58 -8.61
CA GLU A 88 -6.91 -11.50 -9.64
C GLU A 88 -8.00 -10.91 -10.53
N TYR A 89 -8.79 -9.95 -10.02
CA TYR A 89 -9.96 -9.41 -10.73
C TYR A 89 -9.85 -7.91 -10.96
N GLU A 90 -9.72 -7.08 -9.91
CA GLU A 90 -9.77 -5.62 -10.09
C GLU A 90 -8.59 -5.07 -10.89
N PHE A 91 -7.34 -5.37 -10.51
CA PHE A 91 -6.18 -4.79 -11.19
C PHE A 91 -5.96 -5.29 -12.61
N PRO A 92 -6.20 -6.59 -12.96
CA PRO A 92 -6.10 -7.05 -14.34
C PRO A 92 -7.14 -6.45 -15.30
N GLU A 93 -8.29 -6.00 -14.78
CA GLU A 93 -9.35 -5.37 -15.58
C GLU A 93 -9.13 -3.87 -15.83
N LYS A 94 -8.09 -3.26 -15.24
CA LYS A 94 -7.79 -1.82 -15.27
C LYS A 94 -6.53 -1.51 -16.07
#